data_AF-A0A8S9BBU2-F1
#
_entry.id   AF-A0A8S9BBU2-F1
#
_cell.length_a   1.000
_cell.length_b   1.000
_cell.length_c   1.000
_cell.angle_alpha   90.00
_cell.angle_beta   90.00
_cell.angle_gamma   90.00
#
_symmetry.space_group_name_H-M   'P 1'
#
loop_
_entity.id
_entity.type
_entity.pdbx_description
1 polymer ?
#
loop_
_entity_poly.entity_id
_entity_poly.type
_entity_poly.pdbx_seq_one_letter_code
_entity_poly.pdbx_strand_id
1 'polypeptide(L)'
;MEIPSFKRIAGAVFGAFSIISAFKDAIDLFALFTTSRDLGRDYIILLTKLDIEKFILLQWAEQVRLLNHDDDVFDDKRLNHPTVQESIAQILSCIALLLSDASQLKKRYGLKDVSKEQDTRMDLINVERDTPTMSSPCMVRFQQQFRRLKVEVIQHDETTSVWRKARWVIQDKQKFEDLITELAHFTSKLKELVPPIANFRTRGVELTNTKDLEDIHDLKNLKIIFEASTGHRGAIAGSTQGLIDDRCKARILQTLWFRKMTDRREDITAAHQKTLKWAFQPPKEKNTWDDLSDWLRTGAGVYWISGKAGSGKSTLMKYLYSSQNTQTLLSEWTDGKECTIADFFFWYLGTPEQNTQEGLSRALLYQILSRHPELIARALPTMWKEANEVQEDITPPSTAETKYAFEVLSTSRELSPFCFFIDGVDEYVGNYKDGIALINRLAINPHVKIIASSRPIPQCVAEFEDLPMLELQELTRGDISAYVQDIIGNNAYMC
;
A
#
# COMPACT_ATOMS: atom_id res chain seq x y z
N MET A 1 -13.95 -17.77 -43.81
CA MET A 1 -15.07 -18.20 -42.95
C MET A 1 -15.73 -16.92 -42.48
N GLU A 2 -16.89 -16.60 -43.06
CA GLU A 2 -17.66 -15.40 -42.71
C GLU A 2 -17.98 -15.43 -41.21
N ILE A 3 -17.79 -14.30 -40.54
CA ILE A 3 -18.26 -14.09 -39.17
C ILE A 3 -19.79 -14.22 -39.22
N PRO A 4 -20.45 -15.00 -38.33
CA PRO A 4 -21.88 -15.21 -38.40
C PRO A 4 -22.61 -13.87 -38.51
N SER A 5 -23.44 -13.74 -39.53
CA SER A 5 -23.99 -12.47 -39.98
C SER A 5 -24.78 -11.78 -38.86
N PHE A 6 -24.34 -10.59 -38.48
CA PHE A 6 -25.07 -9.62 -37.64
C PHE A 6 -26.43 -9.17 -38.26
N LYS A 7 -26.84 -9.73 -39.40
CA LYS A 7 -28.00 -9.31 -40.22
C LYS A 7 -29.36 -9.82 -39.74
N ARG A 8 -29.49 -10.35 -38.53
CA ARG A 8 -30.78 -10.88 -38.00
C ARG A 8 -31.33 -10.16 -36.77
N ILE A 9 -31.10 -8.86 -36.64
CA ILE A 9 -31.64 -8.07 -35.50
C ILE A 9 -32.92 -7.28 -35.87
N ALA A 10 -33.31 -7.22 -37.14
CA ALA A 10 -34.59 -6.60 -37.52
C ALA A 10 -35.73 -7.63 -37.43
N GLY A 11 -36.35 -7.78 -36.24
CA GLY A 11 -37.70 -8.34 -36.13
C GLY A 11 -38.00 -9.40 -35.06
N ALA A 12 -37.15 -9.63 -34.06
CA ALA A 12 -37.47 -10.56 -32.96
C ALA A 12 -37.78 -9.81 -31.65
N VAL A 13 -38.77 -10.31 -30.90
CA VAL A 13 -39.18 -9.82 -29.57
C VAL A 13 -37.94 -9.68 -28.67
N PHE A 14 -37.63 -8.45 -28.26
CA PHE A 14 -36.49 -8.13 -27.40
C PHE A 14 -36.73 -8.66 -25.98
N GLY A 15 -36.15 -9.81 -25.66
CA GLY A 15 -35.97 -10.28 -24.29
C GLY A 15 -34.56 -9.95 -23.78
N ALA A 16 -34.37 -9.90 -22.46
CA ALA A 16 -33.07 -9.66 -21.81
C ALA A 16 -31.94 -10.57 -22.35
N PHE A 17 -32.29 -11.79 -22.76
CA PHE A 17 -31.37 -12.74 -23.39
C PHE A 17 -30.71 -12.23 -24.69
N SER A 18 -31.41 -11.39 -25.46
CA SER A 18 -30.85 -10.83 -26.70
C SER A 18 -29.72 -9.84 -26.43
N ILE A 19 -29.82 -9.04 -25.35
CA ILE A 19 -28.76 -8.11 -24.95
C ILE A 19 -27.57 -8.89 -24.39
N ILE A 20 -27.84 -9.90 -23.56
CA ILE A 20 -26.82 -10.79 -23.00
C ILE A 20 -25.99 -11.45 -24.11
N SER A 21 -26.63 -11.96 -25.16
CA SER A 21 -25.93 -12.55 -26.31
C SER A 21 -25.13 -11.51 -27.08
N ALA A 22 -25.74 -10.36 -27.41
CA ALA A 22 -25.04 -9.29 -28.14
C ALA A 22 -23.82 -8.77 -27.36
N PHE A 23 -23.92 -8.69 -26.04
CA PHE A 23 -22.83 -8.30 -25.16
C PHE A 23 -21.70 -9.34 -25.17
N LYS A 24 -22.04 -10.63 -25.04
CA LYS A 24 -21.07 -11.73 -25.13
C LYS A 24 -20.31 -11.69 -26.45
N ASP A 25 -21.04 -11.55 -27.55
CA ASP A 25 -20.46 -11.50 -28.90
C ASP A 25 -19.51 -10.30 -29.05
N ALA A 26 -19.90 -9.12 -28.55
CA ALA A 26 -19.05 -7.93 -28.56
C ALA A 26 -17.77 -8.11 -27.72
N ILE A 27 -17.87 -8.66 -26.51
CA ILE A 27 -16.73 -8.87 -25.60
C ILE A 27 -15.72 -9.88 -26.18
N ASP A 28 -16.18 -10.93 -26.84
CA ASP A 28 -15.28 -11.94 -27.43
C ASP A 28 -14.39 -11.36 -28.53
N LEU A 29 -14.86 -10.33 -29.24
CA LEU A 29 -14.10 -9.71 -30.34
C LEU A 29 -12.83 -8.99 -29.86
N PHE A 30 -12.76 -8.55 -28.61
CA PHE A 30 -11.56 -7.93 -28.05
C PHE A 30 -10.35 -8.88 -28.04
N ALA A 31 -10.57 -10.19 -27.99
CA ALA A 31 -9.50 -11.19 -28.03
C ALA A 31 -8.85 -11.36 -29.43
N LEU A 32 -9.32 -10.63 -30.44
CA LEU A 32 -8.81 -10.75 -31.81
C LEU A 32 -7.54 -9.93 -32.07
N PHE A 33 -7.12 -9.05 -31.15
CA PHE A 33 -6.08 -8.05 -31.38
C PHE A 33 -4.81 -8.37 -30.59
N THR A 34 -3.66 -8.15 -31.22
CA THR A 34 -2.34 -8.34 -30.62
C THR A 34 -1.30 -7.45 -31.32
N THR A 35 -0.05 -7.49 -30.89
CA THR A 35 1.06 -6.71 -31.46
C THR A 35 2.24 -7.62 -31.81
N SER A 36 3.06 -7.21 -32.77
CA SER A 36 4.33 -7.92 -33.02
C SER A 36 5.30 -7.70 -31.87
N ARG A 37 6.13 -8.71 -31.58
CA ARG A 37 7.15 -8.67 -30.53
C ARG A 37 8.20 -7.56 -30.76
N ASP A 38 8.47 -7.24 -32.02
CA ASP A 38 9.50 -6.26 -32.41
C ASP A 38 9.06 -4.80 -32.30
N LEU A 39 7.77 -4.53 -32.08
CA LEU A 39 7.21 -3.18 -32.13
C LEU A 39 7.38 -2.38 -30.81
N GLY A 40 7.82 -3.03 -29.74
CA GLY A 40 8.23 -2.38 -28.49
C GLY A 40 7.10 -1.94 -27.55
N ARG A 41 7.47 -1.18 -26.51
CA ARG A 41 6.62 -0.81 -25.36
C ARG A 41 5.34 -0.05 -25.73
N ASP A 42 5.41 0.83 -26.72
CA ASP A 42 4.28 1.66 -27.17
C ASP A 42 3.07 0.82 -27.61
N TYR A 43 3.32 -0.36 -28.18
CA TYR A 43 2.28 -1.25 -28.67
C TYR A 43 1.66 -2.06 -27.53
N ILE A 44 2.44 -2.40 -26.49
CA ILE A 44 1.91 -2.97 -25.24
C ILE A 44 0.96 -1.96 -24.57
N ILE A 45 1.29 -0.67 -24.59
CA ILE A 45 0.40 0.39 -24.09
C ILE A 45 -0.91 0.42 -24.89
N LEU A 46 -0.87 0.30 -26.22
CA LEU A 46 -2.08 0.22 -27.05
C LEU A 46 -2.97 -1.00 -26.72
N LEU A 47 -2.38 -2.18 -26.51
CA LEU A 47 -3.14 -3.35 -26.08
C LEU A 47 -3.73 -3.17 -24.68
N THR A 48 -2.98 -2.53 -23.79
CA THR A 48 -3.47 -2.21 -22.44
C THR A 48 -4.63 -1.22 -22.51
N LYS A 49 -4.60 -0.22 -23.41
CA LYS A 49 -5.75 0.67 -23.67
C LYS A 49 -6.98 -0.09 -24.16
N LEU A 50 -6.80 -1.05 -25.08
CA LEU A 50 -7.88 -1.91 -25.55
C LEU A 50 -8.47 -2.74 -24.39
N ASP A 51 -7.60 -3.31 -23.56
CA ASP A 51 -8.01 -4.10 -22.40
C ASP A 51 -8.76 -3.26 -21.35
N ILE A 52 -8.37 -2.01 -21.15
CA ILE A 52 -9.09 -1.05 -20.30
C ILE A 52 -10.53 -0.84 -20.81
N GLU A 53 -10.75 -0.72 -22.12
CA GLU A 53 -12.10 -0.59 -22.69
C GLU A 53 -12.93 -1.86 -22.49
N LYS A 54 -12.31 -3.03 -22.64
CA LYS A 54 -12.94 -4.31 -22.33
C LYS A 54 -13.32 -4.41 -20.84
N PHE A 55 -12.41 -4.01 -19.96
CA PHE A 55 -12.64 -3.97 -18.51
C PHE A 55 -13.82 -3.06 -18.16
N ILE A 56 -13.88 -1.87 -18.75
CA ILE A 56 -14.99 -0.92 -18.57
C ILE A 56 -16.34 -1.52 -18.99
N LEU A 57 -16.36 -2.25 -20.10
CA LEU A 57 -17.56 -2.90 -20.62
C LEU A 57 -18.03 -4.05 -19.71
N LEU A 58 -17.10 -4.86 -19.19
CA LEU A 58 -17.38 -5.91 -18.21
C LEU A 58 -17.87 -5.34 -16.88
N GLN A 59 -17.24 -4.28 -16.38
CA GLN A 59 -17.67 -3.56 -15.17
C GLN A 59 -19.09 -3.02 -15.33
N TRP A 60 -19.45 -2.49 -16.50
CA TRP A 60 -20.82 -2.08 -16.77
C TRP A 60 -21.80 -3.25 -16.64
N ALA A 61 -21.49 -4.41 -17.23
CA ALA A 61 -22.34 -5.60 -17.12
C ALA A 61 -22.51 -6.09 -15.67
N GLU A 62 -21.45 -6.07 -14.86
CA GLU A 62 -21.54 -6.37 -13.42
C GLU A 62 -22.40 -5.34 -12.67
N GLN A 63 -22.21 -4.05 -12.96
CA GLN A 63 -22.93 -2.96 -12.29
C GLN A 63 -24.43 -2.96 -12.56
N VAL A 64 -24.84 -3.25 -13.79
CA VAL A 64 -26.25 -3.37 -14.16
C VAL A 64 -26.80 -4.77 -13.89
N ARG A 65 -25.98 -5.68 -13.34
CA ARG A 65 -26.32 -7.07 -13.04
C ARG A 65 -26.86 -7.82 -14.25
N LEU A 66 -26.26 -7.61 -15.42
CA LEU A 66 -26.72 -8.14 -16.70
C LEU A 66 -26.97 -9.65 -16.71
N LEU A 67 -26.25 -10.41 -15.87
CA LEU A 67 -26.33 -11.87 -15.79
C LEU A 67 -26.92 -12.42 -14.47
N ASN A 68 -27.35 -11.57 -13.54
CA ASN A 68 -27.71 -12.00 -12.19
C ASN A 68 -29.16 -11.61 -11.87
N HIS A 69 -30.09 -12.54 -12.08
CA HIS A 69 -31.53 -12.36 -11.85
C HIS A 69 -32.08 -13.06 -10.60
N ASP A 70 -31.21 -13.65 -9.76
CA ASP A 70 -31.61 -14.46 -8.60
C ASP A 70 -32.35 -13.69 -7.49
N ASP A 71 -32.36 -12.35 -7.53
CA ASP A 71 -33.05 -11.48 -6.56
C ASP A 71 -33.98 -10.46 -7.26
N ASP A 72 -35.29 -10.76 -7.34
CA ASP A 72 -36.35 -9.87 -7.88
C ASP A 72 -36.38 -8.46 -7.24
N VAL A 73 -35.78 -8.32 -6.05
CA VAL A 73 -35.75 -7.05 -5.28
C VAL A 73 -34.80 -6.02 -5.89
N PHE A 74 -33.84 -6.44 -6.74
CA PHE A 74 -32.77 -5.58 -7.25
C PHE A 74 -32.62 -5.59 -8.78
N ASP A 75 -33.62 -6.10 -9.52
CA ASP A 75 -33.62 -6.04 -10.98
C ASP A 75 -33.69 -4.58 -11.46
N ASP A 76 -32.72 -4.16 -12.29
CA ASP A 76 -32.68 -2.80 -12.81
C ASP A 76 -33.77 -2.64 -13.88
N LYS A 77 -34.94 -2.16 -13.44
CA LYS A 77 -36.14 -1.99 -14.29
C LYS A 77 -35.88 -1.15 -15.55
N ARG A 78 -34.81 -0.35 -15.60
CA ARG A 78 -34.43 0.40 -16.80
C ARG A 78 -33.99 -0.52 -17.94
N LEU A 79 -33.37 -1.66 -17.62
CA LEU A 79 -32.98 -2.68 -18.60
C LEU A 79 -34.20 -3.36 -19.25
N ASN A 80 -35.38 -3.26 -18.64
CA ASN A 80 -36.63 -3.80 -19.18
C ASN A 80 -37.37 -2.78 -20.08
N HIS A 81 -36.89 -1.54 -20.19
CA HIS A 81 -37.53 -0.53 -21.04
C HIS A 81 -37.15 -0.71 -22.52
N PRO A 82 -38.11 -0.87 -23.46
CA PRO A 82 -37.81 -1.22 -24.85
C PRO A 82 -36.85 -0.27 -25.56
N THR A 83 -36.98 1.05 -25.37
CA THR A 83 -36.08 2.02 -26.01
C THR A 83 -34.66 1.99 -25.43
N VAL A 84 -34.51 1.62 -24.15
CA VAL A 84 -33.20 1.45 -23.51
C VAL A 84 -32.55 0.18 -24.05
N GLN A 85 -33.31 -0.91 -24.17
CA GLN A 85 -32.85 -2.16 -24.77
C GLN A 85 -32.38 -1.98 -26.22
N GLU A 86 -33.16 -1.27 -27.03
CA GLU A 86 -32.81 -0.94 -28.42
C GLU A 86 -31.52 -0.11 -28.49
N SER A 87 -31.40 0.90 -27.62
CA SER A 87 -30.20 1.75 -27.55
C SER A 87 -28.97 0.96 -27.12
N ILE A 88 -29.09 0.06 -26.13
CA ILE A 88 -28.00 -0.84 -25.71
C ILE A 88 -27.60 -1.74 -26.89
N ALA A 89 -28.56 -2.40 -27.53
CA ALA A 89 -28.31 -3.30 -28.65
C ALA A 89 -27.61 -2.58 -29.81
N GLN A 90 -28.02 -1.34 -30.11
CA GLN A 90 -27.38 -0.53 -31.13
C GLN A 90 -25.94 -0.17 -30.78
N ILE A 91 -25.66 0.24 -29.53
CA ILE A 91 -24.29 0.53 -29.08
C ILE A 91 -23.42 -0.72 -29.15
N LEU A 92 -23.90 -1.87 -28.68
CA LEU A 92 -23.18 -3.14 -28.76
C LEU A 92 -22.94 -3.57 -30.21
N SER A 93 -23.90 -3.32 -31.11
CA SER A 93 -23.73 -3.55 -32.54
C SER A 93 -22.65 -2.64 -33.13
N CYS A 94 -22.60 -1.36 -32.76
CA CYS A 94 -21.54 -0.45 -33.20
C CYS A 94 -20.16 -0.92 -32.71
N ILE A 95 -20.03 -1.34 -31.45
CA ILE A 95 -18.79 -1.92 -30.91
C ILE A 95 -18.40 -3.17 -31.71
N ALA A 96 -19.34 -4.09 -31.93
CA ALA A 96 -19.06 -5.31 -32.68
C ALA A 96 -18.63 -5.03 -34.12
N LEU A 97 -19.27 -4.07 -34.80
CA LEU A 97 -18.89 -3.65 -36.16
C LEU A 97 -17.48 -3.03 -36.19
N LEU A 98 -17.13 -2.17 -35.23
CA LEU A 98 -15.79 -1.61 -35.10
C LEU A 98 -14.72 -2.70 -34.97
N LEU A 99 -15.00 -3.76 -34.19
CA LEU A 99 -14.03 -4.81 -33.89
C LEU A 99 -14.00 -5.97 -34.92
N SER A 100 -14.93 -6.01 -35.87
CA SER A 100 -15.09 -7.16 -36.80
C SER A 100 -15.05 -6.82 -38.29
N ASP A 101 -15.26 -5.57 -38.69
CA ASP A 101 -15.18 -5.15 -40.11
C ASP A 101 -13.73 -5.19 -40.60
N ALA A 102 -13.35 -6.30 -41.23
CA ALA A 102 -12.01 -6.54 -41.75
C ALA A 102 -11.50 -5.45 -42.72
N SER A 103 -12.40 -4.79 -43.47
CA SER A 103 -12.02 -3.71 -44.40
C SER A 103 -11.64 -2.46 -43.62
N GLN A 104 -12.45 -2.07 -42.63
CA GLN A 104 -12.18 -0.91 -41.78
C GLN A 104 -10.95 -1.14 -40.89
N LEU A 105 -10.85 -2.31 -40.25
CA LEU A 105 -9.70 -2.70 -39.43
C LEU A 105 -8.38 -2.55 -40.20
N LYS A 106 -8.34 -2.98 -41.46
CA LYS A 106 -7.15 -2.86 -42.30
C LYS A 106 -6.89 -1.44 -42.80
N LYS A 107 -7.92 -0.77 -43.34
CA LYS A 107 -7.75 0.52 -44.04
C LYS A 107 -7.67 1.70 -43.09
N ARG A 108 -8.58 1.77 -42.13
CA ARG A 108 -8.76 2.90 -41.21
C ARG A 108 -7.95 2.73 -39.93
N TYR A 109 -7.93 1.54 -39.35
CA TYR A 109 -7.33 1.28 -38.04
C TYR A 109 -5.95 0.63 -38.08
N GLY A 110 -5.38 0.44 -39.29
CA GLY A 110 -3.96 0.10 -39.44
C GLY A 110 -3.57 -1.31 -38.96
N LEU A 111 -4.47 -2.29 -39.13
CA LEU A 111 -4.25 -3.67 -38.70
C LEU A 111 -3.88 -4.59 -39.88
N LYS A 112 -3.02 -5.59 -39.61
CA LYS A 112 -2.70 -6.68 -40.53
C LYS A 112 -3.41 -7.98 -40.11
N ASP A 113 -4.09 -8.63 -41.04
CA ASP A 113 -4.66 -9.97 -40.83
C ASP A 113 -3.54 -11.01 -40.89
N VAL A 114 -3.36 -11.79 -39.83
CA VAL A 114 -2.34 -12.84 -39.70
C VAL A 114 -2.94 -14.25 -39.60
N SER A 115 -4.22 -14.41 -39.95
CA SER A 115 -4.92 -15.70 -39.88
C SER A 115 -4.26 -16.85 -40.66
N LYS A 116 -3.40 -16.53 -41.63
CA LYS A 116 -2.72 -17.49 -42.51
C LYS A 116 -1.23 -17.71 -42.22
N GLU A 117 -0.63 -16.95 -41.30
CA GLU A 117 0.81 -17.02 -41.00
C GLU A 117 1.01 -17.90 -39.74
N GLN A 118 1.71 -19.04 -39.86
CA GLN A 118 1.88 -20.00 -38.74
C GLN A 118 3.03 -19.63 -37.80
N ASP A 119 4.21 -19.25 -38.33
CA ASP A 119 5.39 -18.95 -37.51
C ASP A 119 5.19 -17.71 -36.62
N THR A 120 4.52 -16.69 -37.14
CA THR A 120 4.22 -15.44 -36.40
C THR A 120 3.37 -15.69 -35.15
N ARG A 121 2.60 -16.79 -35.07
CA ARG A 121 1.69 -17.04 -33.93
C ARG A 121 2.39 -17.29 -32.61
N MET A 122 3.56 -17.92 -32.61
CA MET A 122 4.28 -18.22 -31.37
C MET A 122 4.77 -16.94 -30.69
N ASP A 123 5.27 -15.98 -31.49
CA ASP A 123 5.70 -14.67 -31.00
C ASP A 123 4.53 -13.85 -30.44
N LEU A 124 3.35 -13.91 -31.06
CA LEU A 124 2.15 -13.22 -30.60
C LEU A 124 1.64 -13.75 -29.26
N ILE A 125 1.73 -15.07 -29.01
CA ILE A 125 1.34 -15.69 -27.73
C ILE A 125 2.22 -15.19 -26.58
N ASN A 126 3.51 -14.96 -26.84
CA ASN A 126 4.41 -14.44 -25.80
C ASN A 126 4.08 -12.98 -25.45
N VAL A 127 3.75 -12.15 -26.46
CA VAL A 127 3.32 -10.77 -26.24
C VAL A 127 2.05 -10.70 -25.38
N GLU A 128 1.07 -11.58 -25.61
CA GLU A 128 -0.14 -11.64 -24.77
C GLU A 128 0.18 -11.98 -23.31
N ARG A 129 1.17 -12.84 -23.04
CA ARG A 129 1.61 -13.15 -21.68
C ARG A 129 2.31 -11.97 -21.00
N ASP A 130 3.00 -11.15 -21.79
CA ASP A 130 3.74 -9.98 -21.30
C ASP A 130 2.87 -8.71 -21.19
N THR A 131 1.62 -8.76 -21.66
CA THR A 131 0.69 -7.62 -21.64
C THR A 131 -0.13 -7.60 -20.35
N PRO A 132 -0.13 -6.49 -19.58
CA PRO A 132 -0.98 -6.35 -18.41
C PRO A 132 -2.45 -6.55 -18.77
N THR A 133 -3.17 -7.38 -18.00
CA THR A 133 -4.59 -7.64 -18.24
C THR A 133 -5.41 -7.28 -17.00
N MET A 134 -6.11 -6.14 -17.07
CA MET A 134 -7.13 -5.74 -16.08
C MET A 134 -8.43 -6.51 -16.27
N SER A 135 -8.81 -6.85 -17.51
CA SER A 135 -10.10 -7.46 -17.79
C SER A 135 -10.23 -8.92 -17.34
N SER A 136 -9.11 -9.59 -17.02
CA SER A 136 -9.07 -11.04 -16.79
C SER A 136 -9.96 -11.51 -15.63
N PRO A 137 -9.87 -10.94 -14.41
CA PRO A 137 -10.72 -11.37 -13.28
C PRO A 137 -12.22 -11.18 -13.58
N CYS A 138 -12.60 -10.01 -14.10
CA CYS A 138 -13.95 -9.70 -14.56
C CYS A 138 -14.44 -10.70 -15.61
N MET A 139 -13.60 -11.03 -16.59
CA MET A 139 -13.96 -11.94 -17.67
C MET A 139 -14.20 -13.37 -17.17
N VAL A 140 -13.39 -13.85 -16.23
CA VAL A 140 -13.58 -15.16 -15.59
C VAL A 140 -14.92 -15.21 -14.86
N ARG A 141 -15.25 -14.18 -14.06
CA ARG A 141 -16.54 -14.08 -13.36
C ARG A 141 -17.71 -14.06 -14.34
N PHE A 142 -17.64 -13.20 -15.36
CA PHE A 142 -18.66 -13.10 -16.39
C PHE A 142 -18.89 -14.44 -17.11
N GLN A 143 -17.82 -15.13 -17.53
CA GLN A 143 -17.92 -16.44 -18.17
C GLN A 143 -18.57 -17.49 -17.27
N GLN A 144 -18.27 -17.49 -15.98
CA GLN A 144 -18.89 -18.41 -15.01
C GLN A 144 -20.40 -18.13 -14.88
N GLN A 145 -20.80 -16.87 -14.71
CA GLN A 145 -22.22 -16.48 -14.62
C GLN A 145 -22.99 -16.79 -15.90
N PHE A 146 -22.41 -16.48 -17.06
CA PHE A 146 -23.03 -16.72 -18.36
C PHE A 146 -23.25 -18.21 -18.63
N ARG A 147 -22.31 -19.06 -18.21
CA ARG A 147 -22.47 -20.53 -18.30
C ARG A 147 -23.62 -21.03 -17.44
N ARG A 148 -23.79 -20.50 -16.22
CA ARG A 148 -24.91 -20.88 -15.33
C ARG A 148 -26.26 -20.57 -15.97
N LEU A 149 -26.42 -19.34 -16.48
CA LEU A 149 -27.64 -18.93 -17.20
C LEU A 149 -27.92 -19.80 -18.44
N LYS A 150 -26.89 -20.16 -19.21
CA LYS A 150 -27.07 -21.05 -20.38
C LYS A 150 -27.50 -22.47 -19.99
N VAL A 151 -26.95 -23.01 -18.89
CA VAL A 151 -27.29 -24.34 -18.36
C VAL A 151 -28.75 -24.40 -17.91
N GLU A 152 -29.34 -23.29 -17.46
CA GLU A 152 -30.76 -23.21 -17.09
C GLU A 152 -31.72 -23.12 -18.30
N VAL A 153 -31.24 -22.73 -19.48
CA VAL A 153 -32.10 -22.43 -20.65
C VAL A 153 -32.01 -23.49 -21.77
N ILE A 154 -30.89 -24.22 -21.93
CA ILE A 154 -30.73 -25.26 -22.97
C ILE A 154 -29.81 -26.40 -22.51
N GLN A 155 -30.32 -27.65 -22.49
CA GLN A 155 -29.50 -28.87 -22.45
C GLN A 155 -29.04 -29.24 -23.89
N HIS A 156 -27.91 -28.70 -24.35
CA HIS A 156 -26.96 -29.43 -25.19
C HIS A 156 -25.70 -28.59 -25.47
N ASP A 157 -24.58 -29.26 -25.24
CA ASP A 157 -23.27 -29.19 -25.89
C ASP A 157 -22.77 -27.83 -26.43
N GLU A 158 -21.81 -27.26 -25.69
CA GLU A 158 -20.55 -26.83 -26.31
C GLU A 158 -19.40 -27.10 -25.34
N THR A 159 -18.87 -28.32 -25.40
CA THR A 159 -17.45 -28.56 -25.13
C THR A 159 -16.63 -28.02 -26.31
N THR A 160 -16.49 -26.71 -26.43
CA THR A 160 -15.55 -26.12 -27.39
C THR A 160 -14.59 -25.19 -26.68
N SER A 161 -13.36 -25.67 -26.58
CA SER A 161 -12.15 -24.88 -26.40
C SER A 161 -12.10 -23.76 -27.46
N VAL A 162 -12.53 -22.55 -27.10
CA VAL A 162 -12.44 -21.37 -27.97
C VAL A 162 -11.44 -20.37 -27.38
N TRP A 163 -10.19 -20.79 -27.24
CA TRP A 163 -9.08 -19.86 -27.35
C TRP A 163 -8.82 -19.64 -28.84
N ARG A 164 -9.62 -18.78 -29.48
CA ARG A 164 -9.40 -18.40 -30.89
C ARG A 164 -8.47 -17.19 -30.97
N LYS A 165 -7.18 -17.52 -30.85
CA LYS A 165 -5.99 -17.00 -31.56
C LYS A 165 -6.15 -15.60 -32.16
N ALA A 166 -5.41 -14.63 -31.62
CA ALA A 166 -5.32 -13.29 -32.18
C ALA A 166 -5.19 -13.31 -33.72
N ARG A 167 -6.00 -12.48 -34.36
CA ARG A 167 -6.17 -12.43 -35.81
C ARG A 167 -5.59 -11.16 -36.42
N TRP A 168 -5.57 -10.09 -35.66
CA TRP A 168 -5.18 -8.76 -36.10
C TRP A 168 -3.93 -8.29 -35.35
N VAL A 169 -2.89 -7.96 -36.11
CA VAL A 169 -1.66 -7.37 -35.57
C VAL A 169 -1.67 -5.86 -35.84
N ILE A 170 -1.41 -5.07 -34.81
CA ILE A 170 -1.27 -3.61 -34.92
C ILE A 170 -0.01 -3.27 -35.73
N GLN A 171 -0.17 -2.47 -36.80
CA GLN A 171 0.96 -1.97 -37.60
C GLN A 171 1.11 -0.45 -37.57
N ASP A 172 0.02 0.29 -37.36
CA ASP A 172 0.02 1.75 -37.32
C ASP A 172 -0.53 2.22 -35.97
N LYS A 173 0.37 2.79 -35.16
CA LYS A 173 0.08 3.23 -33.79
C LYS A 173 -1.05 4.25 -33.76
N GLN A 174 -0.99 5.28 -34.61
CA GLN A 174 -1.95 6.38 -34.56
C GLN A 174 -3.33 5.94 -35.04
N LYS A 175 -3.39 5.16 -36.12
CA LYS A 175 -4.66 4.63 -36.61
C LYS A 175 -5.35 3.70 -35.62
N PHE A 176 -4.58 2.93 -34.87
CA PHE A 176 -5.16 2.07 -33.84
C PHE A 176 -5.64 2.87 -32.62
N GLU A 177 -4.96 3.96 -32.26
CA GLU A 177 -5.43 4.89 -31.24
C GLU A 177 -6.80 5.51 -31.60
N ASP A 178 -7.06 5.75 -32.89
CA ASP A 178 -8.37 6.20 -33.36
C ASP A 178 -9.47 5.15 -33.10
N LEU A 179 -9.17 3.85 -33.28
CA LEU A 179 -10.10 2.76 -32.91
C LEU A 179 -10.41 2.78 -31.42
N ILE A 180 -9.39 2.93 -30.57
CA ILE A 180 -9.56 3.01 -29.11
C ILE A 180 -10.43 4.20 -28.73
N THR A 181 -10.23 5.35 -29.37
CA THR A 181 -11.02 6.56 -29.13
C THR A 181 -12.50 6.33 -29.47
N GLU A 182 -12.78 5.68 -30.59
CA GLU A 182 -14.16 5.35 -30.99
C GLU A 182 -14.79 4.31 -30.06
N LEU A 183 -14.05 3.27 -29.64
CA LEU A 183 -14.52 2.31 -28.64
C LEU A 183 -14.86 3.01 -27.32
N ALA A 184 -13.99 3.92 -26.88
CA ALA A 184 -14.17 4.66 -25.64
C ALA A 184 -15.41 5.55 -25.64
N HIS A 185 -15.75 6.13 -26.79
CA HIS A 185 -16.99 6.87 -26.99
C HIS A 185 -18.23 5.98 -26.81
N PHE A 186 -18.23 4.78 -27.39
CA PHE A 186 -19.35 3.85 -27.27
C PHE A 186 -19.48 3.27 -25.86
N THR A 187 -18.38 2.90 -25.21
CA THR A 187 -18.40 2.42 -23.81
C THR A 187 -18.82 3.52 -22.84
N SER A 188 -18.44 4.78 -23.06
CA SER A 188 -18.94 5.93 -22.30
C SER A 188 -20.45 6.13 -22.48
N LYS A 189 -20.95 6.10 -23.72
CA LYS A 189 -22.39 6.21 -24.00
C LYS A 189 -23.21 5.11 -23.35
N LEU A 190 -22.68 3.88 -23.31
CA LEU A 190 -23.35 2.76 -22.65
C LEU A 190 -23.52 3.02 -21.14
N LYS A 191 -22.48 3.57 -20.49
CA LYS A 191 -22.52 3.97 -19.07
C LYS A 191 -23.45 5.15 -18.81
N GLU A 192 -23.52 6.11 -19.72
CA GLU A 192 -24.45 7.26 -19.63
C GLU A 192 -25.91 6.85 -19.77
N LEU A 193 -26.19 5.84 -20.61
CA LEU A 193 -27.54 5.35 -20.87
C LEU A 193 -28.14 4.64 -19.64
N VAL A 194 -27.32 3.87 -18.92
CA VAL A 194 -27.72 3.18 -17.68
C VAL A 194 -26.69 3.50 -16.59
N PRO A 195 -26.79 4.69 -15.95
CA PRO A 195 -25.85 5.06 -14.91
C PRO A 195 -26.07 4.19 -13.66
N PRO A 196 -25.02 3.89 -12.88
CA PRO A 196 -25.14 3.10 -11.66
C PRO A 196 -26.13 3.72 -10.66
N ILE A 197 -26.97 2.89 -10.04
CA ILE A 197 -27.95 3.34 -9.04
C ILE A 197 -27.22 3.95 -7.84
N ALA A 198 -27.61 5.15 -7.40
CA ALA A 198 -26.89 5.96 -6.42
C ALA A 198 -26.62 5.26 -5.07
N ASN A 199 -27.46 4.31 -4.65
CA ASN A 199 -27.28 3.52 -3.43
C ASN A 199 -26.08 2.54 -3.49
N PHE A 200 -25.51 2.30 -4.68
CA PHE A 200 -24.27 1.52 -4.87
C PHE A 200 -23.00 2.38 -4.89
N ARG A 201 -23.12 3.71 -4.99
CA ARG A 201 -21.96 4.61 -4.97
C ARG A 201 -21.22 4.59 -3.63
N THR A 202 -21.91 4.31 -2.53
CA THR A 202 -21.33 4.32 -1.17
C THR A 202 -20.65 3.03 -0.74
N ARG A 203 -20.77 1.91 -1.48
CA ARG A 203 -20.19 0.60 -1.09
C ARG A 203 -19.69 -0.29 -2.23
N GLY A 204 -19.89 0.05 -3.51
CA GLY A 204 -19.61 -0.88 -4.61
C GLY A 204 -18.77 -0.30 -5.74
N VAL A 205 -19.06 0.90 -6.22
CA VAL A 205 -18.50 1.39 -7.51
C VAL A 205 -17.08 1.96 -7.38
N GLU A 206 -16.71 2.55 -6.24
CA GLU A 206 -15.29 2.82 -5.92
C GLU A 206 -14.55 1.52 -5.54
N LEU A 207 -15.25 0.50 -5.06
CA LEU A 207 -14.69 -0.77 -4.56
C LEU A 207 -14.45 -1.84 -5.64
N THR A 208 -15.15 -1.83 -6.78
CA THR A 208 -14.91 -2.81 -7.86
C THR A 208 -13.71 -2.46 -8.72
N ASN A 209 -13.46 -1.17 -8.97
CA ASN A 209 -12.26 -0.75 -9.68
C ASN A 209 -10.98 -1.06 -8.89
N THR A 210 -10.99 -0.90 -7.56
CA THR A 210 -9.79 -1.09 -6.74
C THR A 210 -9.48 -2.56 -6.50
N LYS A 211 -10.46 -3.41 -6.19
CA LYS A 211 -10.21 -4.83 -5.89
C LYS A 211 -9.58 -5.59 -7.06
N ASP A 212 -10.12 -5.41 -8.28
CA ASP A 212 -9.54 -6.06 -9.46
C ASP A 212 -8.15 -5.49 -9.83
N LEU A 213 -7.88 -4.23 -9.45
CA LEU A 213 -6.55 -3.62 -9.60
C LEU A 213 -5.57 -4.04 -8.48
N GLU A 214 -6.06 -4.33 -7.27
CA GLU A 214 -5.26 -4.77 -6.11
C GLU A 214 -4.61 -6.14 -6.34
N ASP A 215 -5.27 -7.01 -7.11
CA ASP A 215 -4.77 -8.31 -7.57
C ASP A 215 -3.56 -8.18 -8.52
N ILE A 216 -3.33 -6.99 -9.10
CA ILE A 216 -2.13 -6.70 -9.89
C ILE A 216 -0.97 -6.42 -8.92
N HIS A 217 -0.21 -7.46 -8.63
CA HIS A 217 0.91 -7.38 -7.70
C HIS A 217 2.16 -6.66 -8.26
N ASP A 218 2.35 -6.69 -9.58
CA ASP A 218 3.57 -6.22 -10.22
C ASP A 218 3.54 -4.71 -10.54
N LEU A 219 4.56 -3.99 -10.04
CA LEU A 219 4.71 -2.55 -10.22
C LEU A 219 4.86 -2.17 -11.70
N LYS A 220 5.52 -3.01 -12.52
CA LYS A 220 5.66 -2.79 -13.96
C LYS A 220 4.29 -2.70 -14.64
N ASN A 221 3.43 -3.67 -14.35
CA ASN A 221 2.10 -3.76 -14.93
C ASN A 221 1.22 -2.59 -14.51
N LEU A 222 1.25 -2.21 -13.23
CA LEU A 222 0.57 -1.01 -12.74
C LEU A 222 1.04 0.25 -13.48
N LYS A 223 2.34 0.41 -13.72
CA LYS A 223 2.87 1.57 -14.48
C LYS A 223 2.41 1.61 -15.94
N ILE A 224 2.35 0.46 -16.61
CA ILE A 224 1.84 0.38 -17.98
C ILE A 224 0.35 0.75 -18.01
N ILE A 225 -0.44 0.26 -17.05
CA ILE A 225 -1.86 0.60 -16.92
C ILE A 225 -2.06 2.09 -16.63
N PHE A 226 -1.25 2.67 -15.75
CA PHE A 226 -1.28 4.10 -15.46
C PHE A 226 -1.01 4.93 -16.72
N GLU A 227 0.03 4.59 -17.48
CA GLU A 227 0.35 5.28 -18.73
C GLU A 227 -0.76 5.10 -19.79
N ALA A 228 -1.31 3.89 -19.91
CA ALA A 228 -2.41 3.59 -20.84
C ALA A 228 -3.70 4.35 -20.50
N SER A 229 -3.98 4.57 -19.21
CA SER A 229 -5.20 5.25 -18.75
C SER A 229 -5.05 6.78 -18.67
N THR A 230 -3.81 7.30 -18.63
CA THR A 230 -3.55 8.74 -18.54
C THR A 230 -4.09 9.48 -19.77
N GLY A 231 -4.85 10.55 -19.55
CA GLY A 231 -5.48 11.34 -20.62
C GLY A 231 -6.69 10.69 -21.30
N HIS A 232 -7.03 9.44 -20.94
CA HIS A 232 -8.13 8.68 -21.54
C HIS A 232 -9.19 8.25 -20.51
N ARG A 233 -8.78 7.64 -19.40
CA ARG A 233 -9.63 7.12 -18.31
C ARG A 233 -9.11 7.58 -16.94
N GLY A 234 -9.37 8.85 -16.61
CA GLY A 234 -8.82 9.51 -15.42
C GLY A 234 -9.09 8.82 -14.07
N ALA A 235 -10.26 8.19 -13.90
CA ALA A 235 -10.56 7.44 -12.67
C ALA A 235 -9.64 6.21 -12.49
N ILE A 236 -9.38 5.48 -13.58
CA ILE A 236 -8.46 4.33 -13.56
C ILE A 236 -7.03 4.83 -13.31
N ALA A 237 -6.61 5.90 -14.00
CA ALA A 237 -5.29 6.49 -13.79
C ALA A 237 -5.07 6.92 -12.32
N GLY A 238 -6.05 7.57 -11.70
CA GLY A 238 -5.99 7.96 -10.29
C GLY A 238 -5.90 6.75 -9.35
N SER A 239 -6.72 5.73 -9.54
CA SER A 239 -6.66 4.50 -8.73
C SER A 239 -5.34 3.75 -8.90
N THR A 240 -4.85 3.63 -10.13
CA THR A 240 -3.57 2.96 -10.41
C THR A 240 -2.39 3.74 -9.83
N GLN A 241 -2.40 5.08 -9.87
CA GLN A 241 -1.37 5.90 -9.22
C GLN A 241 -1.35 5.68 -7.70
N GLY A 242 -2.52 5.65 -7.05
CA GLY A 242 -2.61 5.37 -5.62
C GLY A 242 -1.98 4.01 -5.26
N LEU A 243 -2.26 2.97 -6.06
CA LEU A 243 -1.64 1.65 -5.86
C LEU A 243 -0.13 1.66 -6.08
N ILE A 244 0.36 2.38 -7.10
CA ILE A 244 1.81 2.55 -7.33
C ILE A 244 2.45 3.20 -6.10
N ASP A 245 1.86 4.28 -5.60
CA ASP A 245 2.36 5.00 -4.43
C ASP A 245 2.41 4.10 -3.20
N ASP A 246 1.36 3.33 -2.95
CA ASP A 246 1.29 2.41 -1.80
C ASP A 246 2.30 1.27 -1.89
N ARG A 247 2.55 0.75 -3.10
CA ARG A 247 3.63 -0.23 -3.33
C ARG A 247 5.00 0.38 -3.09
N CYS A 248 5.23 1.62 -3.53
CA CYS A 248 6.50 2.32 -3.28
C CYS A 248 6.74 2.56 -1.79
N LYS A 249 5.71 3.04 -1.06
CA LYS A 249 5.76 3.21 0.40
C LYS A 249 6.10 1.89 1.10
N ALA A 250 5.42 0.81 0.73
CA ALA A 250 5.65 -0.52 1.31
C ALA A 250 7.09 -1.02 1.09
N ARG A 251 7.63 -0.87 -0.13
CA ARG A 251 9.02 -1.25 -0.44
C ARG A 251 10.02 -0.49 0.42
N ILE A 252 9.84 0.83 0.58
CA ILE A 252 10.73 1.66 1.41
C ILE A 252 10.65 1.25 2.88
N LEU A 253 9.44 1.09 3.42
CA LEU A 253 9.26 0.64 4.81
C LEU A 253 9.89 -0.75 5.04
N GLN A 254 9.79 -1.65 4.06
CA GLN A 254 10.43 -2.96 4.12
C GLN A 254 11.97 -2.85 4.15
N THR A 255 12.56 -1.92 3.40
CA THR A 255 14.02 -1.66 3.43
C THR A 255 14.47 -1.04 4.76
N LEU A 256 13.67 -0.16 5.36
CA LEU A 256 13.97 0.43 6.67
C LEU A 256 13.90 -0.62 7.80
N TRP A 257 12.95 -1.55 7.72
CA TRP A 257 12.80 -2.60 8.72
C TRP A 257 13.99 -3.58 8.74
N PHE A 258 14.32 -4.09 9.93
CA PHE A 258 15.26 -5.19 10.09
C PHE A 258 14.81 -6.12 11.24
N ARG A 259 15.13 -7.40 11.11
CA ARG A 259 14.54 -8.48 11.92
C ARG A 259 14.72 -8.32 13.43
N LYS A 260 15.88 -7.82 13.87
CA LYS A 260 16.24 -7.75 15.29
C LYS A 260 15.95 -6.39 15.95
N MET A 261 15.10 -5.57 15.32
CA MET A 261 14.81 -4.19 15.75
C MET A 261 14.30 -4.11 17.20
N THR A 262 13.52 -5.09 17.64
CA THR A 262 12.92 -5.12 18.99
C THR A 262 13.54 -6.16 19.93
N ASP A 263 14.42 -7.05 19.44
CA ASP A 263 14.94 -8.21 20.20
C ASP A 263 15.53 -7.80 21.55
N ARG A 264 16.36 -6.74 21.56
CA ARG A 264 17.01 -6.29 22.78
C ARG A 264 16.00 -5.88 23.86
N ARG A 265 14.92 -5.20 23.48
CA ARG A 265 13.83 -4.83 24.39
C ARG A 265 13.16 -6.08 24.96
N GLU A 266 12.86 -7.06 24.11
CA GLU A 266 12.20 -8.29 24.53
C GLU A 266 13.07 -9.11 25.50
N ASP A 267 14.37 -9.19 25.26
CA ASP A 267 15.35 -9.93 26.08
C ASP A 267 15.57 -9.34 27.48
N ILE A 268 15.24 -8.06 27.70
CA ILE A 268 15.35 -7.42 29.02
C ILE A 268 14.29 -8.01 29.97
N THR A 269 14.73 -8.50 31.12
CA THR A 269 13.81 -9.00 32.16
C THR A 269 12.86 -7.91 32.65
N ALA A 270 11.58 -8.26 32.81
CA ALA A 270 10.57 -7.35 33.34
C ALA A 270 10.93 -6.88 34.76
N ALA A 271 10.55 -5.64 35.08
CA ALA A 271 10.74 -5.10 36.42
C ALA A 271 9.97 -5.93 37.46
N HIS A 272 10.56 -6.06 38.66
CA HIS A 272 9.90 -6.71 39.77
C HIS A 272 8.65 -5.92 40.21
N GLN A 273 7.57 -6.58 40.60
CA GLN A 273 6.25 -5.94 40.84
C GLN A 273 6.26 -4.86 41.95
N LYS A 274 7.28 -4.85 42.80
CA LYS A 274 7.44 -3.91 43.92
C LYS A 274 8.43 -2.77 43.66
N THR A 275 9.16 -2.77 42.54
CA THR A 275 10.23 -1.79 42.26
C THR A 275 9.82 -0.76 41.22
N LEU A 276 10.59 0.33 41.07
CA LEU A 276 10.47 1.36 40.03
C LEU A 276 9.17 2.19 40.02
N LYS A 277 8.22 1.92 40.92
CA LYS A 277 6.97 2.70 41.05
C LYS A 277 7.22 4.16 41.38
N TRP A 278 8.36 4.47 42.00
CA TRP A 278 8.79 5.83 42.31
C TRP A 278 9.01 6.68 41.05
N ALA A 279 9.25 6.08 39.87
CA ALA A 279 9.52 6.83 38.64
C ALA A 279 8.34 7.70 38.16
N PHE A 280 7.12 7.39 38.63
CA PHE A 280 5.91 8.18 38.36
C PHE A 280 5.50 9.06 39.56
N GLN A 281 6.37 9.21 40.56
CA GLN A 281 6.10 10.00 41.75
C GLN A 281 7.01 11.23 41.76
N PRO A 282 6.52 12.38 42.23
CA PRO A 282 7.36 13.56 42.39
C PRO A 282 8.56 13.28 43.30
N PRO A 283 9.71 13.94 43.05
CA PRO A 283 10.86 13.88 43.94
C PRO A 283 10.45 14.23 45.37
N LYS A 284 10.83 13.38 46.33
CA LYS A 284 10.73 13.76 47.75
C LYS A 284 11.73 14.89 48.02
N GLU A 285 11.39 15.83 48.91
CA GLU A 285 12.13 17.08 49.23
C GLU A 285 13.66 16.95 49.45
N LYS A 286 14.21 15.74 49.56
CA LYS A 286 15.65 15.44 49.72
C LYS A 286 16.37 15.00 48.44
N ASN A 287 15.66 14.76 47.33
CA ASN A 287 16.23 14.23 46.09
C ASN A 287 16.31 15.33 45.02
N THR A 288 17.43 15.41 44.30
CA THR A 288 17.79 16.52 43.39
C THR A 288 17.58 16.21 41.91
N TRP A 289 16.64 15.32 41.56
CA TRP A 289 16.38 14.97 40.15
C TRP A 289 15.12 15.66 39.63
N ASP A 290 15.07 15.89 38.32
CA ASP A 290 13.94 16.54 37.65
C ASP A 290 12.75 15.57 37.57
N ASP A 291 11.55 16.00 37.94
CA ASP A 291 10.37 15.13 37.98
C ASP A 291 10.01 14.57 36.59
N LEU A 292 10.27 13.27 36.39
CA LEU A 292 9.95 12.57 35.14
C LEU A 292 8.44 12.56 34.86
N SER A 293 7.61 12.47 35.90
CA SER A 293 6.15 12.44 35.73
C SER A 293 5.62 13.79 35.26
N ASP A 294 6.18 14.88 35.79
CA ASP A 294 5.87 16.24 35.33
C ASP A 294 6.41 16.47 33.91
N TRP A 295 7.64 16.05 33.61
CA TRP A 295 8.21 16.15 32.28
C TRP A 295 7.39 15.38 31.23
N LEU A 296 6.90 14.17 31.56
CA LEU A 296 6.00 13.41 30.70
C LEU A 296 4.69 14.16 30.42
N ARG A 297 4.16 14.88 31.41
CA ARG A 297 2.90 15.64 31.33
C ARG A 297 3.05 16.99 30.61
N THR A 298 4.10 17.75 30.87
CA THR A 298 4.21 19.17 30.46
C THR A 298 5.53 19.53 29.77
N GLY A 299 6.56 18.70 29.94
CA GLY A 299 7.89 18.93 29.38
C GLY A 299 7.96 18.80 27.85
N ALA A 300 9.18 18.92 27.31
CA ALA A 300 9.47 18.76 25.89
C ALA A 300 10.93 18.31 25.70
N GLY A 301 11.27 17.91 24.46
CA GLY A 301 12.64 17.59 24.09
C GLY A 301 13.11 16.23 24.60
N VAL A 302 14.30 16.20 25.20
CA VAL A 302 14.94 14.97 25.71
C VAL A 302 14.96 14.98 27.24
N TYR A 303 14.62 13.85 27.85
CA TYR A 303 14.84 13.56 29.27
C TYR A 303 15.92 12.48 29.40
N TRP A 304 16.93 12.72 30.24
CA TRP A 304 18.07 11.83 30.36
C TRP A 304 18.03 10.97 31.63
N ILE A 305 18.03 9.65 31.45
CA ILE A 305 18.18 8.66 32.51
C ILE A 305 19.66 8.26 32.58
N SER A 306 20.39 8.88 33.50
CA SER A 306 21.79 8.56 33.76
C SER A 306 21.89 7.43 34.79
N GLY A 307 22.87 6.54 34.61
CA GLY A 307 23.10 5.49 35.60
C GLY A 307 24.37 4.67 35.41
N LYS A 308 24.97 4.23 36.51
CA LYS A 308 26.13 3.32 36.51
C LYS A 308 25.81 1.97 35.84
N ALA A 309 26.83 1.21 35.45
CA ALA A 309 26.64 -0.15 34.95
C ALA A 309 25.92 -1.00 36.00
N GLY A 310 24.94 -1.80 35.57
CA GLY A 310 24.15 -2.65 36.46
C GLY A 310 23.10 -1.92 37.33
N SER A 311 22.90 -0.61 37.19
CA SER A 311 21.90 0.14 37.99
C SER A 311 20.44 -0.12 37.60
N GLY A 312 20.18 -0.89 36.54
CA GLY A 312 18.82 -1.22 36.08
C GLY A 312 18.23 -0.29 35.03
N LYS A 313 19.03 0.52 34.31
CA LYS A 313 18.54 1.47 33.27
C LYS A 313 17.62 0.83 32.25
N SER A 314 18.07 -0.24 31.58
CA SER A 314 17.29 -0.95 30.57
C SER A 314 15.99 -1.53 31.14
N THR A 315 16.01 -2.00 32.39
CA THR A 315 14.82 -2.48 33.11
C THR A 315 13.84 -1.33 33.37
N LEU A 316 14.33 -0.14 33.76
CA LEU A 316 13.51 1.06 33.90
C LEU A 316 12.95 1.52 32.56
N MET A 317 13.75 1.55 31.50
CA MET A 317 13.29 1.92 30.14
C MET A 317 12.16 1.00 29.66
N LYS A 318 12.32 -0.33 29.80
CA LYS A 318 11.27 -1.30 29.46
C LYS A 318 10.01 -1.14 30.31
N TYR A 319 10.19 -0.88 31.61
CA TYR A 319 9.08 -0.62 32.54
C TYR A 319 8.28 0.63 32.14
N LEU A 320 8.96 1.74 31.85
CA LEU A 320 8.33 2.99 31.41
C LEU A 320 7.63 2.82 30.06
N TYR A 321 8.29 2.18 29.09
CA TYR A 321 7.73 1.90 27.76
C TYR A 321 6.40 1.14 27.84
N SER A 322 6.30 0.15 28.73
CA SER A 322 5.13 -0.76 28.83
C SER A 322 4.06 -0.27 29.80
N SER A 323 4.26 0.87 30.47
CA SER A 323 3.43 1.32 31.59
C SER A 323 2.20 2.11 31.14
N GLN A 324 1.03 1.76 31.68
CA GLN A 324 -0.19 2.55 31.48
C GLN A 324 -0.07 3.97 32.03
N ASN A 325 0.72 4.18 33.11
CA ASN A 325 0.93 5.51 33.66
C ASN A 325 1.66 6.42 32.66
N THR A 326 2.62 5.89 31.92
CA THR A 326 3.29 6.64 30.84
C THR A 326 2.28 7.08 29.80
N GLN A 327 1.40 6.18 29.35
CA GLN A 327 0.36 6.52 28.38
C GLN A 327 -0.61 7.58 28.92
N THR A 328 -1.03 7.48 30.18
CA THR A 328 -1.91 8.47 30.82
C THR A 328 -1.23 9.85 30.84
N LEU A 329 0.01 9.94 31.32
CA LEU A 329 0.73 11.21 31.40
C LEU A 329 1.00 11.81 30.01
N LEU A 330 1.34 10.99 29.02
CA LEU A 330 1.49 11.44 27.64
C LEU A 330 0.16 11.90 27.04
N SER A 331 -0.96 11.27 27.40
CA SER A 331 -2.29 11.71 26.94
C SER A 331 -2.65 13.09 27.50
N GLU A 332 -2.19 13.44 28.70
CA GLU A 332 -2.33 14.78 29.25
C GLU A 332 -1.48 15.79 28.47
N TRP A 333 -0.25 15.42 28.10
CA TRP A 333 0.62 16.26 27.25
C TRP A 333 0.02 16.56 25.87
N THR A 334 -0.72 15.60 25.31
CA THR A 334 -1.26 15.70 23.94
C THR A 334 -2.71 16.19 23.88
N ASP A 335 -3.24 16.74 24.97
CA ASP A 335 -4.65 17.17 25.10
C ASP A 335 -5.63 16.04 24.74
N GLY A 336 -5.33 14.82 25.16
CA GLY A 336 -6.14 13.62 24.92
C GLY A 336 -5.96 12.99 23.52
N LYS A 337 -5.08 13.51 22.67
CA LYS A 337 -4.75 12.89 21.37
C LYS A 337 -3.88 11.64 21.57
N GLU A 338 -4.02 10.66 20.69
CA GLU A 338 -3.16 9.48 20.71
C GLU A 338 -1.68 9.86 20.55
N CYS A 339 -0.83 9.40 21.47
CA CYS A 339 0.62 9.51 21.40
C CYS A 339 1.21 8.15 21.00
N THR A 340 1.98 8.12 19.92
CA THR A 340 2.67 6.90 19.49
C THR A 340 3.91 6.68 20.34
N ILE A 341 4.04 5.52 20.97
CA ILE A 341 5.25 5.13 21.70
C ILE A 341 6.13 4.31 20.75
N ALA A 342 7.40 4.68 20.67
CA ALA A 342 8.41 4.06 19.83
C ALA A 342 9.71 3.85 20.61
N ASP A 343 10.59 3.00 20.13
CA ASP A 343 11.82 2.69 20.86
C ASP A 343 12.99 2.24 20.00
N PHE A 344 14.16 2.31 20.62
CA PHE A 344 15.37 1.67 20.14
C PHE A 344 16.25 1.31 21.33
N PHE A 345 16.53 0.03 21.52
CA PHE A 345 17.39 -0.45 22.61
C PHE A 345 18.73 -0.87 22.02
N PHE A 346 19.77 -0.07 22.28
CA PHE A 346 21.12 -0.40 21.87
C PHE A 346 21.58 -1.71 22.51
N TRP A 347 22.36 -2.47 21.75
CA TRP A 347 23.03 -3.66 22.26
C TRP A 347 24.43 -3.79 21.68
N TYR A 348 25.44 -3.47 22.49
CA TYR A 348 26.84 -3.49 22.05
C TYR A 348 27.27 -4.86 21.46
N LEU A 349 26.79 -5.96 22.04
CA LEU A 349 27.07 -7.33 21.57
C LEU A 349 26.08 -7.84 20.49
N GLY A 350 25.16 -6.97 20.04
CA GLY A 350 24.18 -7.27 19.01
C GLY A 350 24.73 -7.21 17.59
N THR A 351 23.82 -7.18 16.62
CA THR A 351 24.20 -6.97 15.20
C THR A 351 24.59 -5.51 14.95
N PRO A 352 25.24 -5.19 13.82
CA PRO A 352 25.54 -3.80 13.46
C PRO A 352 24.31 -2.88 13.52
N GLU A 353 23.14 -3.36 13.11
CA GLU A 353 21.89 -2.60 13.18
C GLU A 353 21.38 -2.36 14.61
N GLN A 354 21.89 -3.08 15.61
CA GLN A 354 21.53 -2.90 17.02
C GLN A 354 22.51 -1.99 17.77
N ASN A 355 23.65 -1.63 17.18
CA ASN A 355 24.67 -0.82 17.84
C ASN A 355 25.19 0.39 17.03
N THR A 356 24.73 0.61 15.81
CA THR A 356 25.19 1.73 14.95
C THR A 356 24.13 2.81 14.72
N GLN A 357 24.56 3.96 14.15
CA GLN A 357 23.65 5.06 13.78
C GLN A 357 22.77 4.69 12.60
N GLU A 358 23.23 3.85 11.68
CA GLU A 358 22.40 3.32 10.62
C GLU A 358 21.20 2.58 11.21
N GLY A 359 21.47 1.67 12.17
CA GLY A 359 20.46 0.93 12.91
C GLY A 359 19.43 1.81 13.61
N LEU A 360 19.90 2.77 14.42
CA LEU A 360 19.04 3.75 15.09
C LEU A 360 18.17 4.51 14.08
N SER A 361 18.78 5.05 13.03
CA SER A 361 18.09 5.87 12.03
C SER A 361 17.02 5.07 11.32
N ARG A 362 17.35 3.86 10.87
CA ARG A 362 16.42 2.96 10.18
C ARG A 362 15.24 2.60 11.07
N ALA A 363 15.48 2.29 12.35
CA ALA A 363 14.42 1.97 13.29
C ALA A 363 13.50 3.14 13.60
N LEU A 364 14.05 4.34 13.84
CA LEU A 364 13.24 5.53 14.10
C LEU A 364 12.46 5.96 12.85
N LEU A 365 13.09 5.97 11.67
CA LEU A 365 12.42 6.28 10.40
C LEU A 365 11.32 5.26 10.11
N TYR A 366 11.57 3.96 10.30
CA TYR A 366 10.57 2.92 10.12
C TYR A 366 9.34 3.17 11.01
N GLN A 367 9.53 3.41 12.31
CA GLN A 367 8.45 3.63 13.26
C GLN A 367 7.64 4.90 12.95
N ILE A 368 8.32 5.99 12.59
CA ILE A 368 7.66 7.26 12.22
C ILE A 368 6.88 7.11 10.90
N LEU A 369 7.55 6.65 9.85
CA LEU A 369 6.99 6.61 8.50
C LEU A 369 5.97 5.48 8.31
N SER A 370 5.98 4.45 9.17
CA SER A 370 4.90 3.45 9.19
C SER A 370 3.58 4.07 9.68
N ARG A 371 3.65 5.06 10.59
CA ARG A 371 2.46 5.80 11.06
C ARG A 371 2.09 6.95 10.14
N HIS A 372 3.08 7.55 9.49
CA HIS A 372 2.96 8.70 8.60
C HIS A 372 3.52 8.42 7.20
N PRO A 373 2.95 7.46 6.45
CA PRO A 373 3.48 7.04 5.16
C PRO A 373 3.38 8.12 4.07
N GLU A 374 2.54 9.14 4.26
CA GLU A 374 2.48 10.35 3.44
C GLU A 374 3.78 11.18 3.47
N LEU A 375 4.59 11.04 4.52
CA LEU A 375 5.86 11.76 4.65
C LEU A 375 7.02 11.10 3.91
N ILE A 376 6.87 9.84 3.46
CA ILE A 376 7.97 9.04 2.87
C ILE A 376 8.58 9.75 1.66
N ALA A 377 7.75 10.20 0.71
CA ALA A 377 8.24 10.84 -0.51
C ALA A 377 8.99 12.16 -0.24
N ARG A 378 8.62 12.87 0.84
CA ARG A 378 9.26 14.12 1.27
C ARG A 378 10.53 13.88 2.07
N ALA A 379 10.52 12.89 2.97
CA ALA A 379 11.65 12.60 3.87
C ALA A 379 12.75 11.78 3.19
N LEU A 380 12.41 10.91 2.24
CA LEU A 380 13.33 9.98 1.56
C LEU A 380 13.14 10.05 0.03
N PRO A 381 13.42 11.20 -0.61
CA PRO A 381 13.12 11.43 -2.03
C PRO A 381 13.92 10.52 -2.98
N THR A 382 15.16 10.19 -2.64
CA THR A 382 16.00 9.29 -3.46
C THR A 382 15.45 7.86 -3.40
N MET A 383 15.19 7.33 -2.20
CA MET A 383 14.52 6.04 -2.06
C MET A 383 13.12 6.03 -2.70
N TRP A 384 12.38 7.15 -2.68
CA TRP A 384 11.10 7.27 -3.39
C TRP A 384 11.25 7.12 -4.89
N LYS A 385 12.30 7.71 -5.47
CA LYS A 385 12.65 7.55 -6.87
C LYS A 385 13.01 6.09 -7.18
N GLU A 386 13.88 5.47 -6.40
CA GLU A 386 14.28 4.06 -6.58
C GLU A 386 13.10 3.10 -6.42
N ALA A 387 12.21 3.35 -5.45
CA ALA A 387 11.00 2.56 -5.24
C ALA A 387 10.03 2.64 -6.42
N ASN A 388 10.08 3.74 -7.16
CA ASN A 388 9.35 3.89 -8.41
C ASN A 388 10.02 3.12 -9.56
N GLU A 389 11.29 2.76 -9.49
CA GLU A 389 11.95 1.99 -10.54
C GLU A 389 11.60 0.50 -10.44
N VAL A 390 11.44 -0.16 -11.60
CA VAL A 390 10.77 -1.47 -11.73
C VAL A 390 11.66 -2.65 -11.31
N GLN A 391 12.99 -2.52 -11.38
CA GLN A 391 13.91 -3.67 -11.25
C GLN A 391 15.10 -3.45 -10.29
N GLU A 392 15.12 -2.37 -9.51
CA GLU A 392 16.20 -2.13 -8.56
C GLU A 392 15.78 -2.45 -7.14
N ASP A 393 16.57 -3.27 -6.45
CA ASP A 393 16.47 -3.42 -5.00
C ASP A 393 16.81 -2.09 -4.35
N ILE A 394 15.94 -1.62 -3.46
CA ILE A 394 16.16 -0.35 -2.75
C ILE A 394 17.18 -0.62 -1.66
N THR A 395 18.29 0.10 -1.70
CA THR A 395 19.31 0.01 -0.64
C THR A 395 18.90 0.83 0.59
N PRO A 396 19.34 0.47 1.81
CA PRO A 396 19.10 1.28 3.00
C PRO A 396 19.63 2.72 2.83
N PRO A 397 18.98 3.72 3.46
CA PRO A 397 19.34 5.11 3.28
C PRO A 397 20.75 5.38 3.79
N SER A 398 21.50 6.17 3.04
CA SER A 398 22.81 6.68 3.45
C SER A 398 22.72 7.62 4.66
N THR A 399 23.86 7.92 5.29
CA THR A 399 23.92 8.91 6.37
C THR A 399 23.43 10.31 5.93
N ALA A 400 23.62 10.69 4.67
CA ALA A 400 23.14 11.97 4.15
C ALA A 400 21.60 11.99 4.03
N GLU A 401 21.02 10.90 3.51
CA GLU A 401 19.57 10.75 3.39
C GLU A 401 18.89 10.69 4.74
N THR A 402 19.46 9.96 5.71
CA THR A 402 18.92 9.93 7.07
C THR A 402 18.95 11.31 7.72
N LYS A 403 20.07 12.05 7.63
CA LYS A 403 20.17 13.43 8.13
C LYS A 403 19.10 14.34 7.52
N TYR A 404 18.90 14.28 6.21
CA TYR A 404 17.84 15.02 5.51
C TYR A 404 16.44 14.61 5.98
N ALA A 405 16.18 13.30 6.12
CA ALA A 405 14.89 12.79 6.59
C ALA A 405 14.57 13.33 8.00
N PHE A 406 15.52 13.31 8.92
CA PHE A 406 15.31 13.87 10.27
C PHE A 406 15.13 15.38 10.27
N GLU A 407 15.74 16.11 9.34
CA GLU A 407 15.48 17.55 9.18
C GLU A 407 14.03 17.81 8.73
N VAL A 408 13.55 17.07 7.73
CA VAL A 408 12.15 17.12 7.27
C VAL A 408 11.21 16.77 8.42
N LEU A 409 11.47 15.69 9.15
CA LEU A 409 10.62 15.25 10.27
C LEU A 409 10.65 16.24 11.45
N SER A 410 11.80 16.86 11.72
CA SER A 410 11.94 17.83 12.82
C SER A 410 11.07 19.09 12.64
N THR A 411 10.70 19.41 11.40
CA THR A 411 9.91 20.61 11.05
C THR A 411 8.49 20.28 10.57
N SER A 412 8.15 18.98 10.50
CA SER A 412 6.87 18.47 10.01
C SER A 412 5.74 18.75 11.00
N ARG A 413 4.73 19.52 10.57
CA ARG A 413 3.53 19.84 11.37
C ARG A 413 2.47 18.75 11.28
N GLU A 414 2.59 17.88 10.29
CA GLU A 414 1.70 16.73 10.05
C GLU A 414 2.00 15.56 11.00
N LEU A 415 3.14 15.61 11.72
CA LEU A 415 3.53 14.55 12.63
C LEU A 415 2.57 14.52 13.84
N SER A 416 1.97 13.35 14.08
CA SER A 416 1.26 13.11 15.34
C SER A 416 2.26 13.04 16.51
N PRO A 417 1.81 13.15 17.77
CA PRO A 417 2.71 13.05 18.91
C PRO A 417 3.44 11.71 19.01
N PHE A 418 4.76 11.75 19.22
CA PHE A 418 5.61 10.59 19.49
C PHE A 418 6.35 10.74 20.83
N CYS A 419 6.48 9.62 21.54
CA CYS A 419 7.40 9.47 22.67
C CYS A 419 8.37 8.32 22.39
N PHE A 420 9.66 8.64 22.23
CA PHE A 420 10.71 7.66 21.96
C PHE A 420 11.43 7.22 23.24
N PHE A 421 11.68 5.92 23.36
CA PHE A 421 12.53 5.32 24.38
C PHE A 421 13.83 4.84 23.75
N ILE A 422 14.93 5.56 23.97
CA ILE A 422 16.24 5.22 23.41
C ILE A 422 17.17 4.77 24.53
N ASP A 423 17.32 3.46 24.71
CA ASP A 423 18.10 2.87 25.80
C ASP A 423 19.54 2.58 25.38
N GLY A 424 20.50 2.90 26.23
CA GLY A 424 21.90 2.50 26.06
C GLY A 424 22.67 3.31 25.02
N VAL A 425 22.50 4.64 24.98
CA VAL A 425 23.26 5.51 24.04
C VAL A 425 24.78 5.36 24.21
N ASP A 426 25.25 4.94 25.40
CA ASP A 426 26.67 4.60 25.64
C ASP A 426 27.14 3.28 25.01
N GLU A 427 26.23 2.41 24.57
CA GLU A 427 26.54 1.15 23.88
C GLU A 427 26.75 1.33 22.37
N TYR A 428 26.66 2.57 21.89
CA TYR A 428 26.82 2.95 20.50
C TYR A 428 28.24 2.67 19.96
N VAL A 429 28.31 2.07 18.78
CA VAL A 429 29.55 1.79 18.05
C VAL A 429 29.68 2.78 16.89
N GLY A 430 30.70 3.66 16.97
CA GLY A 430 31.02 4.65 15.94
C GLY A 430 31.26 6.04 16.53
N ASN A 431 30.90 7.09 15.77
CA ASN A 431 30.90 8.46 16.27
C ASN A 431 29.65 8.80 17.10
N TYR A 432 29.78 8.84 18.44
CA TYR A 432 28.69 9.16 19.38
C TYR A 432 27.99 10.49 19.06
N LYS A 433 28.73 11.49 18.56
CA LYS A 433 28.17 12.80 18.23
C LYS A 433 27.12 12.72 17.13
N ASP A 434 27.29 11.84 16.14
CA ASP A 434 26.32 11.69 15.05
C ASP A 434 25.00 11.07 15.55
N GLY A 435 25.07 10.08 16.44
CA GLY A 435 23.88 9.46 17.05
C GLY A 435 23.13 10.44 17.94
N ILE A 436 23.83 11.15 18.82
CA ILE A 436 23.22 12.15 19.72
C ILE A 436 22.66 13.33 18.92
N ALA A 437 23.37 13.81 17.90
CA ALA A 437 22.88 14.90 17.04
C ALA A 437 21.56 14.56 16.35
N LEU A 438 21.35 13.29 15.99
CA LEU A 438 20.11 12.81 15.38
C LEU A 438 18.96 12.79 16.40
N ILE A 439 19.22 12.31 17.62
CA ILE A 439 18.26 12.34 18.74
C ILE A 439 17.82 13.79 19.01
N ASN A 440 18.80 14.67 19.18
CA ASN A 440 18.55 16.09 19.43
C ASN A 440 17.83 16.78 18.25
N ARG A 441 18.15 16.39 17.00
CA ARG A 441 17.46 16.91 15.81
C ARG A 441 15.98 16.56 15.83
N LEU A 442 15.65 15.30 16.11
CA LEU A 442 14.26 14.84 16.13
C LEU A 442 13.48 15.49 17.29
N ALA A 443 14.13 15.69 18.44
CA ALA A 443 13.55 16.35 19.62
C ALA A 443 13.25 17.85 19.44
N ILE A 444 13.71 18.49 18.34
CA ILE A 444 13.30 19.86 17.98
C ILE A 444 11.80 19.93 17.66
N ASN A 445 11.21 18.85 17.15
CA ASN A 445 9.79 18.83 16.82
C ASN A 445 8.97 18.91 18.13
N PRO A 446 8.04 19.88 18.28
CA PRO A 446 7.24 20.00 19.50
C PRO A 446 6.28 18.82 19.75
N HIS A 447 6.05 17.98 18.74
CA HIS A 447 5.29 16.74 18.85
C HIS A 447 6.18 15.53 19.18
N VAL A 448 7.45 15.73 19.53
CA VAL A 448 8.37 14.65 19.90
C VAL A 448 8.86 14.84 21.33
N LYS A 449 8.73 13.78 22.12
CA LYS A 449 9.44 13.57 23.38
C LYS A 449 10.41 12.41 23.23
N ILE A 450 11.57 12.49 23.87
CA ILE A 450 12.54 11.40 23.89
C ILE A 450 13.01 11.16 25.32
N ILE A 451 12.91 9.93 25.79
CA ILE A 451 13.60 9.48 26.99
C ILE A 451 14.84 8.72 26.52
N ALA A 452 16.02 9.25 26.84
CA ALA A 452 17.30 8.64 26.50
C ALA A 452 17.97 8.09 27.76
N SER A 453 18.55 6.90 27.68
CA SER A 453 19.32 6.31 28.79
C SER A 453 20.78 6.14 28.40
N SER A 454 21.70 6.41 29.35
CA SER A 454 23.11 6.06 29.17
C SER A 454 23.90 5.98 30.47
N ARG A 455 25.11 5.46 30.40
CA ARG A 455 26.15 5.71 31.42
C ARG A 455 26.62 7.16 31.34
N PRO A 456 27.07 7.76 32.46
CA PRO A 456 27.66 9.10 32.48
C PRO A 456 29.09 9.09 31.92
N ILE A 457 29.26 8.62 30.68
CA ILE A 457 30.52 8.75 29.94
C ILE A 457 30.69 10.21 29.50
N PRO A 458 31.93 10.72 29.34
CA PRO A 458 32.17 12.15 29.05
C PRO A 458 31.37 12.69 27.86
N GLN A 459 31.17 11.87 26.82
CA GLN A 459 30.42 12.25 25.62
C GLN A 459 28.93 12.42 25.89
N CYS A 460 28.32 11.59 26.73
CA CYS A 460 26.91 11.73 27.09
C CYS A 460 26.70 12.89 28.07
N VAL A 461 27.61 13.05 29.04
CA VAL A 461 27.56 14.15 30.01
C VAL A 461 27.62 15.50 29.27
N ALA A 462 28.58 15.66 28.37
CA ALA A 462 28.75 16.90 27.60
C ALA A 462 27.55 17.29 26.72
N GLU A 463 26.65 16.35 26.41
CA GLU A 463 25.49 16.59 25.54
C GLU A 463 24.15 16.60 26.30
N PHE A 464 24.09 16.00 27.49
CA PHE A 464 22.84 15.81 28.24
C PHE A 464 22.83 16.41 29.65
N GLU A 465 23.94 16.91 30.18
CA GLU A 465 24.02 17.40 31.58
C GLU A 465 23.11 18.60 31.88
N ASP A 466 22.83 19.44 30.87
CA ASP A 466 21.95 20.60 31.00
C ASP A 466 20.47 20.27 30.75
N LEU A 467 20.14 19.01 30.47
CA LEU A 467 18.78 18.56 30.19
C LEU A 467 18.10 18.01 31.45
N PRO A 468 16.76 17.97 31.50
CA PRO A 468 16.03 17.32 32.58
C PRO A 468 16.51 15.87 32.77
N MET A 469 16.93 15.50 33.98
CA MET A 469 17.57 14.21 34.21
C MET A 469 17.30 13.59 35.58
N LEU A 470 17.55 12.28 35.64
CA LEU A 470 17.68 11.54 36.90
C LEU A 470 18.91 10.66 36.94
N GLU A 471 19.42 10.43 38.15
CA GLU A 471 20.50 9.48 38.42
C GLU A 471 19.97 8.21 39.09
N LEU A 472 19.94 7.11 38.34
CA LEU A 472 19.24 5.90 38.76
C LEU A 472 19.84 5.23 40.01
N GLN A 473 21.17 5.30 40.20
CA GLN A 473 21.82 4.71 41.38
C GLN A 473 21.41 5.36 42.70
N GLU A 474 20.97 6.62 42.69
CA GLU A 474 20.56 7.31 43.91
C GLU A 474 19.11 6.96 44.30
N LEU A 475 18.33 6.41 43.36
CA LEU A 475 16.90 6.14 43.54
C LEU A 475 16.59 4.64 43.73
N THR A 476 17.49 3.75 43.35
CA THR A 476 17.28 2.29 43.38
C THR A 476 17.70 1.61 44.67
N ARG A 477 18.31 2.30 45.64
CA ARG A 477 18.78 1.68 46.90
C ARG A 477 17.66 0.98 47.68
N GLY A 478 16.49 1.61 47.79
CA GLY A 478 15.32 1.02 48.46
C GLY A 478 14.74 -0.18 47.71
N ASP A 479 14.69 -0.09 46.38
CA ASP A 479 14.21 -1.16 45.50
C ASP A 479 15.11 -2.40 45.57
N ILE A 480 16.44 -2.22 45.63
CA ILE A 480 17.40 -3.32 45.81
C ILE A 480 17.14 -4.03 47.14
N SER A 481 16.92 -3.27 48.22
CA SER A 481 16.60 -3.86 49.52
C SER A 481 15.29 -4.65 49.50
N ALA A 482 14.24 -4.11 48.85
CA ALA A 482 12.95 -4.79 48.72
C ALA A 482 13.05 -6.07 47.88
N TYR A 483 13.80 -6.04 46.77
CA TYR A 483 14.05 -7.21 45.93
C TYR A 483 14.81 -8.31 46.68
N VAL A 484 15.90 -7.95 47.39
CA VAL A 484 16.69 -8.89 48.19
C VAL A 484 15.83 -9.54 49.28
N GLN A 485 15.02 -8.76 50.00
CA GLN A 485 14.12 -9.31 51.03
C GLN A 485 13.10 -10.29 50.45
N ASP A 486 12.50 -9.98 49.29
CA ASP A 486 11.45 -10.82 48.70
C ASP A 486 11.99 -12.13 48.12
N ILE A 487 13.18 -12.09 47.51
CA ILE A 487 13.80 -13.23 46.81
C ILE A 487 14.67 -14.10 47.73
N ILE A 488 15.45 -13.48 48.62
CA ILE A 488 16.37 -14.19 49.53
C ILE A 488 15.74 -14.40 50.91
N GLY A 489 15.01 -13.42 51.44
CA GLY A 489 14.38 -13.52 52.76
C GLY A 489 13.27 -14.57 52.85
N ASN A 490 12.66 -14.95 51.72
CA ASN A 490 11.65 -16.02 51.65
C ASN A 490 12.25 -17.39 51.28
N ASN A 491 13.58 -17.52 51.18
CA ASN A 491 14.24 -18.76 50.81
C ASN A 491 14.47 -19.64 52.05
N ALA A 492 13.85 -20.83 52.08
CA ALA A 492 13.77 -21.72 53.25
C ALA A 492 15.13 -22.25 53.79
N TYR A 493 16.24 -21.97 53.10
CA TYR A 493 17.59 -22.39 53.46
C TYR A 493 18.48 -21.26 54.02
N MET A 494 17.96 -20.04 54.19
CA MET A 494 18.73 -18.88 54.69
C MET A 494 18.11 -18.15 55.90
N CYS A 495 17.13 -18.76 56.58
CA CYS A 495 16.62 -18.28 57.87
C CYS A 495 17.20 -19.08 59.04
#